data_AF-A0A7J5DTH8-F1
#
_entry.id   AF-A0A7J5DTH8-F1
#
_cell.length_a   1.000
_cell.length_b   1.000
_cell.length_c   1.000
_cell.angle_alpha   90.00
_cell.angle_beta   90.00
_cell.angle_gamma   90.00
#
_symmetry.space_group_name_H-M   'P 1'
#
loop_
_entity.id
_entity.type
_entity.pdbx_description
1 polymer ?
#
loop_
_entity_poly.entity_id
_entity_poly.type
_entity_poly.pdbx_seq_one_letter_code
_entity_poly.pdbx_strand_id
1 'polypeptide(L)'
;MSAEKCRFMQAAYPDLDARDSCSEHRHDNQTFALARALAVVCQDPDPSDEQIGWLIDDAAAVVDDFDPAPADWVVTPPEMGEAANRYGVDFTLTINGIDYVVPESEWEPSHPVALAKWRKWNDDAGEADR
;
A
#
# COMPACT_ATOMS: atom_id res chain seq x y z
N MET A 1 6.46 -12.77 -25.21
CA MET A 1 7.50 -12.34 -24.27
C MET A 1 7.15 -12.98 -22.95
N SER A 2 7.97 -13.88 -22.40
CA SER A 2 7.76 -14.34 -21.02
C SER A 2 7.91 -13.10 -20.14
N ALA A 3 6.90 -12.77 -19.34
CA ALA A 3 7.06 -11.73 -18.34
C ALA A 3 8.27 -12.10 -17.47
N GLU A 4 9.26 -11.22 -17.38
CA GLU A 4 10.34 -11.42 -16.42
C GLU A 4 9.84 -10.95 -15.05
N LYS A 5 10.09 -11.78 -14.05
CA LYS A 5 9.69 -11.48 -12.68
C LYS A 5 10.63 -10.43 -12.10
N CYS A 6 10.08 -9.35 -11.53
CA CYS A 6 10.90 -8.35 -10.85
C CYS A 6 11.57 -8.97 -9.62
N ARG A 7 12.73 -8.43 -9.22
CA ARG A 7 13.53 -9.01 -8.12
C ARG A 7 12.74 -9.12 -6.81
N PHE A 8 11.84 -8.17 -6.55
CA PHE A 8 11.06 -8.11 -5.32
C PHE A 8 10.02 -9.23 -5.27
N MET A 9 9.27 -9.44 -6.35
CA MET A 9 8.36 -10.58 -6.41
C MET A 9 9.10 -11.91 -6.48
N GLN A 10 10.28 -11.95 -7.10
CA GLN A 10 11.11 -13.16 -7.11
C GLN A 10 11.51 -13.55 -5.68
N ALA A 11 11.77 -12.56 -4.82
CA ALA A 11 12.04 -12.78 -3.41
C ALA A 11 10.76 -13.15 -2.64
N ALA A 12 9.66 -12.42 -2.85
CA ALA A 12 8.42 -12.57 -2.08
C ALA A 12 7.62 -13.85 -2.39
N TYR A 13 7.62 -14.28 -3.64
CA TYR A 13 6.77 -15.38 -4.09
C TYR A 13 7.51 -16.35 -5.02
N PRO A 14 8.68 -16.91 -4.65
CA PRO A 14 9.61 -17.56 -5.56
C PRO A 14 8.99 -18.65 -6.45
N ASP A 15 7.96 -19.34 -5.96
CA ASP A 15 7.27 -20.43 -6.65
C ASP A 15 6.18 -19.98 -7.63
N LEU A 16 5.72 -18.72 -7.56
CA LEU A 16 4.77 -18.15 -8.51
C LEU A 16 5.50 -17.70 -9.78
N ASP A 17 4.88 -17.89 -10.94
CA ASP A 17 5.44 -17.37 -12.19
C ASP A 17 5.25 -15.84 -12.28
N ALA A 18 5.88 -15.22 -13.27
CA ALA A 18 5.78 -13.78 -13.47
C ALA A 18 4.38 -13.32 -13.90
N ARG A 19 3.55 -14.19 -14.46
CA ARG A 19 2.17 -13.84 -14.80
C ARG A 19 1.35 -13.71 -13.53
N ASP A 20 1.51 -14.61 -12.58
CA ASP A 20 0.71 -14.63 -11.34
C ASP A 20 1.20 -13.64 -10.28
N SER A 21 2.43 -13.15 -10.40
CA SER A 21 3.03 -12.24 -9.40
C SER A 21 3.47 -10.87 -9.94
N CYS A 22 3.73 -10.75 -11.24
CA CYS A 22 4.26 -9.52 -11.85
C CYS A 22 3.37 -8.89 -12.91
N SER A 23 2.27 -9.52 -13.33
CA SER A 23 1.49 -8.99 -14.45
C SER A 23 0.57 -7.84 -14.08
N GLU A 24 0.15 -7.74 -12.82
CA GLU A 24 -0.86 -6.76 -12.38
C GLU A 24 -0.26 -5.56 -11.64
N HIS A 25 0.95 -5.70 -11.10
CA HIS A 25 1.59 -4.60 -10.36
C HIS A 25 2.42 -3.69 -11.27
N ARG A 26 2.63 -2.47 -10.80
CA ARG A 26 3.31 -1.41 -11.55
C ARG A 26 4.83 -1.53 -11.46
N HIS A 27 5.52 -1.50 -12.60
CA HIS A 27 6.99 -1.62 -12.70
C HIS A 27 7.66 -0.27 -12.96
N ASP A 28 7.68 0.59 -11.95
CA ASP A 28 8.38 1.87 -12.04
C ASP A 28 9.11 2.23 -10.74
N ASN A 29 10.06 3.16 -10.86
CA ASN A 29 10.94 3.53 -9.77
C ASN A 29 10.20 4.17 -8.59
N GLN A 30 9.11 4.89 -8.81
CA GLN A 30 8.37 5.56 -7.74
C GLN A 30 7.55 4.55 -6.93
N THR A 31 6.90 3.60 -7.60
CA THR A 31 6.23 2.49 -6.94
C THR A 31 7.20 1.69 -6.08
N PHE A 32 8.37 1.31 -6.62
CA PHE A 32 9.38 0.58 -5.84
C PHE A 32 9.99 1.40 -4.70
N ALA A 33 10.18 2.71 -4.88
CA ALA A 33 10.69 3.59 -3.84
C ALA A 33 9.68 3.71 -2.68
N LEU A 34 8.39 3.86 -2.98
CA LEU A 34 7.34 3.90 -1.97
C LEU A 34 7.18 2.54 -1.27
N ALA A 35 7.18 1.43 -2.01
CA ALA A 35 7.11 0.08 -1.41
C ALA A 35 8.24 -0.14 -0.39
N ARG A 36 9.46 0.34 -0.72
CA ARG A 36 10.58 0.31 0.21
C ARG A 36 10.34 1.20 1.43
N ALA A 37 9.85 2.42 1.25
CA ALA A 37 9.57 3.33 2.36
C ALA A 37 8.50 2.76 3.31
N LEU A 38 7.46 2.12 2.77
CA LEU A 38 6.46 1.39 3.55
C LEU A 38 7.10 0.22 4.31
N ALA A 39 7.96 -0.58 3.66
CA ALA A 39 8.61 -1.73 4.31
C ALA A 39 9.54 -1.32 5.45
N VAL A 40 10.27 -0.19 5.31
CA VAL A 40 11.11 0.39 6.35
C VAL A 40 10.31 0.67 7.63
N VAL A 41 9.09 1.15 7.46
CA VAL A 41 8.28 1.69 8.54
C VAL A 41 7.36 0.63 9.16
N CYS A 42 6.83 -0.27 8.33
CA CYS A 42 5.88 -1.28 8.76
C CYS A 42 6.52 -2.62 9.14
N GLN A 43 7.77 -2.88 8.73
CA GLN A 43 8.38 -4.21 8.89
C GLN A 43 9.77 -4.16 9.55
N ASP A 44 10.79 -3.64 8.87
CA ASP A 44 12.18 -3.63 9.34
C ASP A 44 12.93 -2.38 8.84
N PRO A 45 13.76 -1.69 9.65
CA PRO A 45 14.54 -0.55 9.21
C PRO A 45 15.46 -0.79 7.99
N ASP A 46 15.87 -2.03 7.74
CA ASP A 46 16.60 -2.46 6.53
C ASP A 46 15.87 -3.64 5.86
N PRO A 47 14.75 -3.37 5.15
CA PRO A 47 13.86 -4.41 4.69
C PRO A 47 14.47 -5.23 3.55
N SER A 48 14.23 -6.53 3.56
CA SER A 48 14.63 -7.44 2.49
C SER A 48 13.84 -7.20 1.20
N ASP A 49 14.34 -7.70 0.07
CA ASP A 49 13.60 -7.63 -1.21
C ASP A 49 12.23 -8.33 -1.14
N GLU A 50 12.09 -9.36 -0.30
CA GLU A 50 10.81 -10.04 -0.03
C GLU A 50 9.84 -9.12 0.70
N GLN A 51 10.29 -8.46 1.77
CA GLN A 51 9.49 -7.53 2.56
C GLN A 51 9.03 -6.33 1.73
N ILE A 52 9.89 -5.83 0.84
CA ILE A 52 9.53 -4.80 -0.15
C ILE A 52 8.49 -5.35 -1.13
N GLY A 53 8.66 -6.58 -1.60
CA GLY A 53 7.76 -7.23 -2.55
C GLY A 53 6.32 -7.30 -2.07
N TRP A 54 6.09 -7.61 -0.79
CA TRP A 54 4.75 -7.68 -0.21
C TRP A 54 3.98 -6.35 -0.22
N LEU A 55 4.65 -5.20 -0.38
CA LEU A 55 4.05 -3.87 -0.30
C LEU A 55 4.01 -3.14 -1.65
N ILE A 56 4.34 -3.81 -2.76
CA ILE A 56 4.35 -3.17 -4.09
C ILE A 56 2.94 -2.78 -4.54
N ASP A 57 1.95 -3.63 -4.32
CA ASP A 57 0.56 -3.31 -4.71
C ASP A 57 -0.03 -2.19 -3.86
N ASP A 58 0.32 -2.16 -2.57
CA ASP A 58 -0.04 -1.07 -1.67
C ASP A 58 0.58 0.25 -2.11
N ALA A 59 1.85 0.22 -2.53
CA ALA A 59 2.52 1.38 -3.09
C ALA A 59 1.88 1.83 -4.42
N ALA A 60 1.50 0.89 -5.29
CA ALA A 60 0.86 1.19 -6.56
C ALA A 60 -0.52 1.84 -6.37
N ALA A 61 -1.27 1.45 -5.33
CA ALA A 61 -2.54 2.06 -4.98
C ALA A 61 -2.43 3.53 -4.52
N VAL A 62 -1.24 3.93 -4.03
CA VAL A 62 -0.98 5.26 -3.46
C VAL A 62 -0.24 6.18 -4.44
N VAL A 63 0.66 5.65 -5.27
CA VAL A 63 1.61 6.47 -6.03
C VAL A 63 0.92 7.54 -6.90
N ASP A 64 -0.26 7.22 -7.42
CA ASP A 64 -1.05 8.10 -8.29
C ASP A 64 -1.80 9.22 -7.54
N ASP A 65 -1.88 9.16 -6.20
CA ASP A 65 -2.38 10.28 -5.40
C ASP A 65 -1.41 11.48 -5.42
N PHE A 66 -0.17 11.27 -5.88
CA PHE A 66 0.86 12.29 -5.99
C PHE A 66 1.26 12.49 -7.45
N ASP A 67 0.64 13.48 -8.11
CA ASP A 67 0.99 13.89 -9.47
C ASP A 67 1.48 15.36 -9.51
N PRO A 68 2.78 15.62 -9.75
CA PRO A 68 3.83 14.63 -10.03
C PRO A 68 4.27 13.86 -8.79
N ALA A 69 4.77 12.64 -9.01
CA ALA A 69 5.33 11.83 -7.93
C ALA A 69 6.53 12.55 -7.28
N PRO A 70 6.64 12.53 -5.94
CA PRO A 70 7.67 13.24 -5.21
C PRO A 70 9.04 12.60 -5.44
N ALA A 71 10.10 13.36 -5.18
CA ALA A 71 11.46 12.83 -5.24
C ALA A 71 11.76 11.85 -4.09
N ASP A 72 11.14 12.10 -2.92
CA ASP A 72 11.35 11.34 -1.69
C ASP A 72 9.99 10.95 -1.07
N TRP A 73 9.96 9.76 -0.47
CA TRP A 73 8.79 9.24 0.25
C TRP A 73 9.03 9.27 1.75
N VAL A 74 8.20 10.03 2.46
CA VAL A 74 8.17 10.09 3.92
C VAL A 74 6.92 9.36 4.40
N VAL A 75 7.12 8.25 5.09
CA VAL A 75 6.06 7.43 5.66
C VAL A 75 6.17 7.49 7.18
N THR A 76 5.06 7.72 7.88
CA THR A 76 5.02 7.65 9.35
C THR A 76 4.74 6.24 9.82
N PRO A 77 5.25 5.83 11.00
CA PRO A 77 4.86 4.59 11.64
C PRO A 77 3.35 4.38 11.67
N PRO A 78 2.86 3.15 11.44
CA PRO A 78 1.44 2.86 11.51
C PRO A 78 0.93 3.11 12.93
N GLU A 79 -0.13 3.89 13.04
CA GLU A 79 -0.86 4.06 14.30
C GLU A 79 -1.97 3.01 14.39
N MET A 80 -1.90 2.18 15.42
CA MET A 80 -2.90 1.16 15.77
C MET A 80 -3.73 1.61 16.98
N GLY A 81 -4.87 0.94 17.23
CA GLY A 81 -5.65 1.11 18.46
C GLY A 81 -6.76 2.15 18.32
N GLU A 82 -6.94 3.05 19.31
CA GLU A 82 -8.09 3.97 19.33
C GLU A 82 -8.23 4.84 18.07
N ALA A 83 -7.11 5.24 17.46
CA ALA A 83 -7.10 6.00 16.20
C ALA A 83 -7.62 5.17 15.02
N ALA A 84 -7.23 3.91 14.91
CA ALA A 84 -7.69 2.99 13.87
C ALA A 84 -9.15 2.53 14.13
N ASN A 85 -9.47 2.22 15.38
CA ASN A 85 -10.83 1.85 15.82
C ASN A 85 -11.86 2.94 15.53
N ARG A 86 -11.47 4.23 15.56
CA ARG A 86 -12.36 5.35 15.18
C ARG A 86 -12.89 5.21 13.75
N TYR A 87 -12.10 4.61 12.85
CA TYR A 87 -12.45 4.48 11.45
C TYR A 87 -12.88 3.06 11.06
N GLY A 88 -12.79 2.09 11.98
CA GLY A 88 -13.07 0.67 11.68
C GLY A 88 -12.03 0.07 10.72
N VAL A 89 -10.75 0.39 10.92
CA VAL A 89 -9.63 0.01 10.04
C VAL A 89 -8.52 -0.64 10.87
N ASP A 90 -7.62 -1.39 10.24
CA ASP A 90 -6.52 -2.09 10.92
C ASP A 90 -5.50 -1.10 11.50
N PHE A 91 -5.07 -0.15 10.67
CA PHE A 91 -4.17 0.92 11.07
C PHE A 91 -4.28 2.14 10.15
N THR A 92 -3.69 3.24 10.61
CA THR A 92 -3.55 4.46 9.82
C THR A 92 -2.08 4.82 9.66
N LEU A 93 -1.73 5.47 8.55
CA LEU A 93 -0.40 6.02 8.35
C LEU A 93 -0.46 7.31 7.53
N THR A 94 0.60 8.10 7.58
CA THR A 94 0.75 9.30 6.76
C THR A 94 1.83 9.06 5.72
N ILE A 95 1.53 9.37 4.46
CA ILE A 95 2.48 9.33 3.35
C ILE A 95 2.59 10.76 2.82
N ASN A 96 3.79 11.36 2.89
CA ASN A 96 4.07 12.71 2.41
C ASN A 96 3.03 13.77 2.85
N GLY A 97 2.52 13.63 4.08
CA GLY A 97 1.56 14.55 4.68
C GLY A 97 0.08 14.27 4.36
N ILE A 98 -0.22 13.22 3.60
CA ILE A 98 -1.60 12.76 3.36
C ILE A 98 -1.89 11.57 4.27
N ASP A 99 -3.02 11.63 4.97
CA ASP A 99 -3.48 10.55 5.84
C ASP A 99 -4.10 9.41 5.02
N TYR A 100 -3.67 8.19 5.30
CA TYR A 100 -4.20 6.94 4.74
C TYR A 100 -4.73 6.04 5.85
N VAL A 101 -5.76 5.28 5.49
CA VAL A 101 -6.28 4.17 6.29
C VAL A 101 -6.03 2.86 5.55
N VAL A 102 -5.71 1.81 6.30
CA VAL A 102 -5.64 0.45 5.78
C VAL A 102 -6.83 -0.31 6.38
N PRO A 103 -7.91 -0.54 5.61
CA PRO A 103 -9.12 -1.16 6.14
C PRO A 103 -8.85 -2.59 6.62
N GLU A 104 -9.71 -3.13 7.48
CA GLU A 104 -9.67 -4.56 7.77
C GLU A 104 -10.22 -5.33 6.55
N SER A 105 -9.53 -6.38 6.11
CA SER A 105 -10.00 -7.25 5.03
C SER A 105 -9.81 -8.70 5.42
N GLU A 106 -10.87 -9.49 5.31
CA GLU A 106 -10.84 -10.92 5.61
C GLU A 106 -10.18 -11.74 4.48
N TRP A 107 -10.19 -11.27 3.22
CA TRP A 107 -9.87 -12.11 2.05
C TRP A 107 -9.17 -11.47 0.85
N GLU A 108 -8.87 -10.17 0.85
CA GLU A 108 -8.13 -9.49 -0.24
C GLU A 108 -7.10 -8.51 0.33
N PRO A 109 -6.04 -8.13 -0.41
CA PRO A 109 -5.08 -7.14 0.09
C PRO A 109 -5.81 -5.85 0.45
N SER A 110 -5.70 -5.47 1.73
CA SER A 110 -6.22 -4.19 2.20
C SER A 110 -5.28 -3.10 1.76
N HIS A 111 -5.51 -2.58 0.56
CA HIS A 111 -4.70 -1.48 0.04
C HIS A 111 -4.95 -0.19 0.84
N PRO A 112 -3.91 0.63 1.05
CA PRO A 112 -4.08 1.94 1.65
C PRO A 112 -5.05 2.81 0.85
N VAL A 113 -5.99 3.44 1.54
CA VAL A 113 -6.96 4.38 0.97
C VAL A 113 -6.79 5.73 1.64
N ALA A 114 -6.70 6.81 0.86
CA ALA A 114 -6.66 8.16 1.41
C ALA A 114 -7.87 8.40 2.34
N LEU A 115 -7.63 8.91 3.55
CA LEU A 115 -8.65 9.08 4.58
C LEU A 115 -9.83 9.95 4.10
N ALA A 116 -9.56 10.96 3.27
CA ALA A 116 -10.59 11.79 2.67
C ALA A 116 -11.54 10.99 1.75
N LYS A 117 -10.99 10.05 0.98
CA LYS A 117 -11.75 9.16 0.09
C LYS A 117 -12.54 8.13 0.91
N TRP A 118 -11.92 7.54 1.92
CA TRP A 118 -12.58 6.63 2.87
C TRP A 118 -13.79 7.28 3.56
N ARG A 119 -13.64 8.50 4.06
CA ARG A 119 -14.74 9.24 4.68
C ARG A 119 -15.90 9.48 3.72
N LYS A 120 -15.59 9.92 2.49
CA LYS A 120 -16.61 10.12 1.47
C LYS A 120 -17.41 8.85 1.18
N TRP A 121 -16.75 7.70 1.07
CA TRP A 121 -17.46 6.43 0.85
C TRP A 121 -18.41 6.07 1.99
N ASN A 122 -18.00 6.31 3.23
CA ASN A 122 -18.84 6.04 4.39
C ASN A 122 -20.00 7.04 4.52
N ASP A 123 -19.79 8.31 4.16
CA ASP A 123 -20.84 9.32 4.11
C ASP A 123 -21.87 8.97 3.03
N ASP A 124 -21.42 8.62 1.81
CA ASP A 124 -22.28 8.22 0.69
C ASP A 124 -23.06 6.92 1.01
N ALA A 125 -22.44 5.95 1.69
CA ALA A 125 -23.11 4.73 2.15
C ALA A 125 -24.20 5.02 3.21
N GLY A 126 -23.94 5.96 4.12
CA GLY A 126 -24.91 6.40 5.12
C GLY A 126 -26.10 7.19 4.55
N GLU A 127 -25.97 7.75 3.35
CA GLU A 127 -27.07 8.39 2.60
C GLU A 127 -27.90 7.38 1.79
N ALA A 128 -27.30 6.30 1.29
CA ALA A 128 -28.01 5.27 0.53
C ALA A 128 -28.97 4.40 1.37
N ASP A 129 -28.74 4.33 2.69
CA ASP A 129 -29.55 3.58 3.66
C ASP A 129 -30.66 4.41 4.35
N ARG A 130 -30.94 5.63 3.89
CA ARG A 130 -32.01 6.52 4.40
C ARG A 130 -33.15 6.72 3.41
#